data_AF-A0A7C2B0G7-F1
#
_entry.id   AF-A0A7C2B0G7-F1
#
_cell.length_a   1.000
_cell.length_b   1.000
_cell.length_c   1.000
_cell.angle_alpha   90.00
_cell.angle_beta   90.00
_cell.angle_gamma   90.00
#
_symmetry.space_group_name_H-M   'P 1'
#
loop_
_entity.id
_entity.type
_entity.pdbx_description
1 polymer ?
#
loop_
_entity_poly.entity_id
_entity_poly.type
_entity_poly.pdbx_seq_one_letter_code
_entity_poly.pdbx_strand_id
1 'polypeptide(L)'
;MIVEHLESYEIALVIWSFLFILLGLQGLISVYLDGEVEQVEVRPAKPAPWPVVWFMLLLTAANVGTAWEFAQQLFHGASPSSLGQLAALLLFILAALIGLYRRYFIADVVVAQERDDGVPW
;
A
#
# COMPACT_ATOMS: atom_id res chain seq x y z
N MET A 1 30.67 -24.08 4.95
CA MET A 1 29.20 -24.10 5.16
C MET A 1 28.65 -22.77 4.69
N ILE A 2 28.20 -22.69 3.44
CA ILE A 2 27.49 -21.52 2.90
C ILE A 2 26.23 -22.06 2.25
N VAL A 3 25.14 -21.98 3.02
CA VAL A 3 23.71 -21.91 2.67
C VAL A 3 23.28 -22.71 1.42
N GLU A 4 22.84 -23.94 1.66
CA GLU A 4 21.98 -24.67 0.72
C GLU A 4 20.59 -24.01 0.70
N HIS A 5 20.28 -23.43 -0.47
CA HIS A 5 18.97 -23.37 -1.11
C HIS A 5 17.99 -22.34 -0.53
N LEU A 6 18.25 -21.04 -0.79
CA LEU A 6 17.12 -20.14 -0.98
C LEU A 6 16.39 -20.56 -2.26
N GLU A 7 15.12 -20.87 -2.15
CA GLU A 7 14.29 -21.11 -3.34
C GLU A 7 14.16 -19.83 -4.15
N SER A 8 13.95 -19.96 -5.46
CA SER A 8 13.92 -18.81 -6.38
C SER A 8 12.88 -17.75 -5.97
N TYR A 9 11.79 -18.14 -5.30
CA TYR A 9 10.78 -17.24 -4.79
C TYR A 9 11.27 -16.38 -3.60
N GLU A 10 12.18 -16.90 -2.77
CA GLU A 10 12.75 -16.20 -1.62
C GLU A 10 13.73 -15.13 -2.09
N ILE A 11 14.53 -15.45 -3.12
CA ILE A 11 15.41 -14.49 -3.79
C ILE A 11 14.56 -13.37 -4.42
N ALA A 12 13.46 -13.73 -5.08
CA ALA A 12 12.54 -12.75 -5.66
C ALA A 12 11.92 -11.84 -4.58
N LEU A 13 11.50 -12.39 -3.43
CA LEU A 13 10.97 -11.59 -2.32
C LEU A 13 11.99 -10.63 -1.74
N VAL A 14 13.26 -11.02 -1.63
CA VAL A 14 14.35 -10.14 -1.17
C VAL A 14 14.58 -9.00 -2.15
N ILE A 15 14.62 -9.30 -3.46
CA ILE A 15 14.79 -8.28 -4.51
C ILE A 15 13.60 -7.31 -4.51
N TRP A 16 12.37 -7.81 -4.44
CA TRP A 16 11.16 -6.99 -4.36
C TRP A 16 11.16 -6.09 -3.12
N SER A 17 11.55 -6.62 -1.97
CA SER A 17 11.67 -5.84 -0.73
C SER A 17 12.67 -4.69 -0.89
N PHE A 18 13.82 -4.95 -1.51
CA PHE A 18 14.81 -3.92 -1.81
C PHE A 18 14.27 -2.82 -2.74
N LEU A 19 13.53 -3.20 -3.79
CA LEU A 19 12.90 -2.24 -4.70
C LEU A 19 11.87 -1.36 -4.00
N PHE A 20 11.03 -1.94 -3.13
CA PHE A 20 10.07 -1.18 -2.34
C PHE A 20 10.73 -0.20 -1.38
N ILE A 21 11.84 -0.60 -0.74
CA ILE A 21 12.62 0.29 0.12
C ILE A 21 13.19 1.46 -0.69
N LEU A 22 13.74 1.20 -1.88
CA LEU A 22 14.28 2.25 -2.75
C LEU A 22 13.20 3.24 -3.21
N LEU A 23 12.03 2.75 -3.61
CA LEU A 23 10.89 3.59 -3.99
C LEU A 23 10.36 4.40 -2.81
N GLY A 24 10.28 3.80 -1.62
CA GLY A 24 9.91 4.48 -0.39
C GLY A 24 10.90 5.59 -0.03
N LEU A 25 12.21 5.31 -0.15
CA LEU A 25 13.25 6.29 0.10
C LEU A 25 13.19 7.45 -0.91
N GLN A 26 12.96 7.16 -2.19
CA GLN A 26 12.78 8.17 -3.23
C GLN A 26 11.57 9.06 -2.93
N GLY A 27 10.43 8.48 -2.51
CA GLY A 27 9.27 9.25 -2.10
C GLY A 27 9.56 10.16 -0.89
N LEU A 28 10.30 9.65 0.09
CA LEU A 28 10.71 10.41 1.28
C LEU A 28 11.65 11.58 0.93
N ILE A 29 12.60 11.34 0.02
CA ILE A 29 13.51 12.36 -0.50
C ILE A 29 12.73 13.42 -1.30
N SER A 30 11.77 13.02 -2.13
CA SER A 30 10.91 13.96 -2.87
C SER A 30 10.15 14.87 -1.91
N VAL A 31 9.52 14.32 -0.87
CA VAL A 31 8.80 15.12 0.14
C VAL A 31 9.75 16.03 0.93
N TYR A 32 10.97 15.58 1.21
CA TYR A 32 11.97 16.39 1.92
C TYR A 32 12.52 17.54 1.05
N LEU A 33 12.70 17.31 -0.25
CA LEU A 33 13.22 18.32 -1.20
C LEU A 33 12.13 19.30 -1.67
N ASP A 34 10.91 18.84 -1.91
CA ASP A 34 9.76 19.64 -2.35
C ASP A 34 9.07 20.36 -1.16
N GLY A 35 9.86 20.80 -0.18
CA GLY A 35 9.41 21.28 1.13
C GLY A 35 8.08 22.05 1.13
N GLU A 36 7.18 21.61 2.00
CA GLU A 36 5.87 22.22 2.30
C GLU A 36 5.05 22.65 1.09
N VAL A 37 4.15 21.74 0.70
CA VAL A 37 3.09 21.98 -0.28
C VAL A 37 2.37 23.31 0.00
N GLU A 38 2.55 24.26 -0.92
CA GLU A 38 1.82 25.52 -1.03
C GLU A 38 0.30 25.31 -0.88
N GLN A 39 -0.28 26.18 -0.04
CA GLN A 39 -1.70 26.35 0.28
C GLN A 39 -2.64 25.27 -0.26
N VAL A 40 -2.80 24.22 0.56
CA VAL A 40 -3.77 23.17 0.32
C VAL A 40 -5.19 23.73 0.51
N GLU A 41 -5.92 23.96 -0.58
CA GLU A 41 -7.38 23.99 -0.49
C GLU A 41 -7.86 22.58 -0.15
N VAL A 42 -8.06 22.32 1.15
CA VAL A 42 -8.61 21.05 1.64
C VAL A 42 -10.09 21.02 1.24
N ARG A 43 -10.42 20.35 0.14
CA ARG A 43 -11.81 20.00 -0.14
C ARG A 43 -12.22 18.90 0.84
N PRO A 44 -13.20 19.13 1.72
CA PRO A 44 -13.61 18.11 2.68
C PRO A 44 -14.04 16.85 1.92
N ALA A 45 -13.50 15.71 2.33
CA ALA A 45 -13.90 14.43 1.77
C ALA A 45 -15.42 14.29 1.92
N LYS A 46 -16.12 14.00 0.81
CA LYS A 46 -17.56 13.73 0.86
C LYS A 46 -17.77 12.49 1.76
N PRO A 47 -18.72 12.52 2.70
CA PRO A 47 -18.94 11.39 3.59
C PRO A 47 -19.15 10.11 2.77
N ALA A 48 -18.41 9.07 3.13
CA ALA A 48 -18.49 7.78 2.45
C ALA A 48 -19.94 7.27 2.51
N PRO A 49 -20.52 6.84 1.37
CA PRO A 49 -21.88 6.30 1.39
C PRO A 49 -21.88 5.01 2.24
N TRP A 50 -22.95 4.80 3.01
CA TRP A 50 -23.09 3.67 3.95
C TRP A 50 -22.68 2.29 3.40
N PRO A 51 -23.00 1.93 2.13
CA PRO A 51 -22.53 0.67 1.54
C PRO A 51 -21.00 0.54 1.45
N VAL A 52 -20.28 1.64 1.23
CA VAL A 52 -18.81 1.63 1.15
C VAL A 52 -18.19 1.33 2.52
N VAL A 53 -18.77 1.89 3.59
CA VAL A 53 -18.32 1.62 4.96
C VAL A 53 -18.49 0.14 5.30
N TRP A 54 -19.66 -0.45 4.98
CA TRP A 54 -19.88 -1.90 5.16
C TRP A 54 -18.93 -2.75 4.33
N PHE A 55 -18.70 -2.36 3.08
CA PHE A 55 -17.77 -3.07 2.22
C PHE A 55 -16.33 -3.02 2.77
N MET A 56 -15.89 -1.88 3.30
CA MET A 56 -14.58 -1.75 3.94
C MET A 56 -14.48 -2.60 5.22
N LEU A 57 -15.54 -2.66 6.04
CA LEU A 57 -15.59 -3.55 7.20
C LEU A 57 -15.46 -5.02 6.78
N LEU A 58 -16.16 -5.42 5.72
CA LEU A 58 -16.09 -6.78 5.18
C LEU A 58 -14.69 -7.09 4.63
N LEU A 59 -14.08 -6.17 3.89
CA LEU A 59 -12.70 -6.32 3.41
C LEU A 59 -11.70 -6.38 4.56
N THR A 60 -11.92 -5.63 5.64
CA THR A 60 -11.07 -5.66 6.83
C THR A 60 -11.17 -7.02 7.53
N ALA A 61 -12.38 -7.54 7.71
CA ALA A 61 -12.61 -8.87 8.27
C ALA A 61 -11.98 -9.97 7.39
N ALA A 62 -12.13 -9.86 6.06
CA ALA A 62 -11.50 -10.77 5.11
C ALA A 62 -9.96 -10.69 5.17
N ASN A 63 -9.39 -9.50 5.32
CA ASN A 63 -7.94 -9.32 5.46
C ASN A 63 -7.42 -10.01 6.74
N VAL A 64 -8.06 -9.78 7.87
CA VAL A 64 -7.71 -10.42 9.16
C VAL A 64 -7.87 -11.93 9.09
N GLY A 65 -8.96 -12.43 8.52
CA GLY A 65 -9.18 -13.87 8.32
C GLY A 65 -8.11 -14.49 7.42
N THR A 66 -7.76 -13.84 6.32
CA THR A 66 -6.71 -14.31 5.41
C THR A 66 -5.33 -14.31 6.08
N ALA A 67 -5.03 -13.28 6.88
CA ALA A 67 -3.79 -13.21 7.64
C ALA A 67 -3.69 -14.31 8.72
N TRP A 68 -4.81 -14.61 9.38
CA TRP A 68 -4.89 -15.72 10.34
C TRP A 68 -4.64 -17.07 9.66
N GLU A 69 -5.31 -17.34 8.54
CA GLU A 69 -5.10 -18.56 7.75
C GLU A 69 -3.67 -18.67 7.21
N PHE A 70 -3.08 -17.56 6.76
CA PHE A 70 -1.68 -17.51 6.34
C PHE A 70 -0.73 -17.90 7.49
N ALA A 71 -0.95 -17.33 8.68
CA ALA A 71 -0.16 -17.68 9.86
C ALA A 71 -0.30 -19.17 10.22
N GLN A 72 -1.54 -19.69 10.25
CA GLN A 72 -1.80 -21.11 10.52
C GLN A 72 -1.09 -22.01 9.52
N GLN A 73 -1.16 -21.71 8.21
CA GLN A 73 -0.50 -22.50 7.17
C GLN A 73 1.03 -22.42 7.27
N LEU A 74 1.57 -21.28 7.68
CA LEU A 74 3.00 -21.12 7.93
C LEU A 74 3.45 -22.04 9.09
N PHE A 75 2.68 -22.13 10.18
CA PHE A 75 2.99 -23.00 11.31
C PHE A 75 2.87 -24.50 10.99
N HIS A 76 1.94 -24.88 10.11
CA HIS A 76 1.72 -26.28 9.73
C HIS A 76 2.61 -26.75 8.57
N GLY A 77 3.53 -25.92 8.09
CA GLY A 77 4.45 -26.27 7.00
C GLY A 77 3.75 -26.47 5.66
N ALA A 78 2.78 -25.60 5.34
CA ALA A 78 2.06 -25.65 4.07
C ALA A 78 3.00 -25.43 2.86
N SER A 79 2.55 -25.89 1.69
CA SER A 79 3.33 -25.75 0.45
C SER A 79 3.62 -24.28 0.10
N PRO A 80 4.79 -23.95 -0.48
CA PRO A 80 5.11 -22.58 -0.91
C PRO A 80 4.06 -21.99 -1.87
N SER A 81 3.45 -22.83 -2.71
CA SER A 81 2.38 -22.41 -3.62
C SER A 81 1.13 -21.89 -2.91
N SER A 82 0.70 -22.54 -1.82
CA SER A 82 -0.50 -22.12 -1.09
C SER A 82 -0.24 -20.85 -0.28
N LEU A 83 0.95 -20.74 0.32
CA LEU A 83 1.41 -19.52 0.99
C LEU A 83 1.50 -18.34 0.00
N GLY A 84 2.04 -18.57 -1.20
CA GLY A 84 2.11 -17.55 -2.25
C GLY A 84 0.73 -17.02 -2.67
N GLN A 85 -0.26 -17.91 -2.83
CA GLN A 85 -1.63 -17.52 -3.16
C GLN A 85 -2.29 -16.70 -2.04
N LEU A 86 -2.12 -17.13 -0.78
CA LEU A 86 -2.65 -16.39 0.37
C LEU A 86 -1.98 -15.03 0.53
N ALA A 87 -0.66 -14.95 0.35
CA ALA A 87 0.07 -13.68 0.40
C ALA A 87 -0.40 -12.72 -0.71
N ALA A 88 -0.57 -13.21 -1.94
CA ALA A 88 -1.10 -12.41 -3.04
C ALA A 88 -2.53 -11.90 -2.74
N LEU A 89 -3.39 -12.75 -2.19
CA LEU A 89 -4.74 -12.37 -1.79
C LEU A 89 -4.74 -11.31 -0.68
N LEU A 90 -3.88 -11.46 0.33
CA LEU A 90 -3.75 -10.52 1.44
C LEU A 90 -3.30 -9.14 0.94
N LEU A 91 -2.28 -9.09 0.08
CA LEU A 91 -1.81 -7.86 -0.55
C LEU A 91 -2.87 -7.23 -1.45
N PHE A 92 -3.64 -8.04 -2.20
CA PHE A 92 -4.73 -7.54 -3.03
C PHE A 92 -5.85 -6.90 -2.20
N ILE A 93 -6.29 -7.54 -1.11
CA ILE A 93 -7.30 -6.99 -0.21
C ILE A 93 -6.76 -5.70 0.45
N LEU A 94 -5.49 -5.68 0.84
CA LEU A 94 -4.86 -4.50 1.42
C LEU A 94 -4.80 -3.33 0.44
N ALA A 95 -4.42 -3.58 -0.82
CA ALA A 95 -4.40 -2.57 -1.86
C ALA A 95 -5.81 -2.00 -2.14
N ALA A 96 -6.84 -2.86 -2.15
CA ALA A 96 -8.22 -2.43 -2.29
C ALA A 96 -8.67 -1.55 -1.10
N LEU A 97 -8.32 -1.92 0.13
CA LEU A 97 -8.59 -1.12 1.33
C LEU A 97 -7.92 0.25 1.25
N ILE A 98 -6.64 0.32 0.88
CA ILE A 98 -5.90 1.57 0.73
C ILE A 98 -6.52 2.45 -0.36
N GLY A 99 -6.89 1.86 -1.51
CA GLY A 99 -7.53 2.57 -2.61
C GLY A 99 -8.88 3.19 -2.20
N LEU A 100 -9.72 2.42 -1.51
CA LEU A 100 -11.01 2.90 -1.00
C LEU A 100 -10.83 3.94 0.11
N TYR A 101 -9.90 3.69 1.03
CA TYR A 101 -9.58 4.63 2.10
C TYR A 101 -9.13 5.97 1.53
N ARG A 102 -8.18 5.96 0.58
CA ARG A 102 -7.73 7.17 -0.12
C ARG A 102 -8.89 7.87 -0.82
N ARG A 103 -9.76 7.13 -1.51
CA ARG A 103 -10.85 7.70 -2.30
C ARG A 103 -11.92 8.40 -1.45
N TYR A 104 -12.22 7.85 -0.28
CA TYR A 104 -13.40 8.27 0.51
C TYR A 104 -13.07 8.96 1.83
N PHE A 105 -11.86 8.76 2.37
CA PHE A 105 -11.48 9.26 3.70
C PHE A 105 -10.30 10.24 3.65
N ILE A 106 -9.48 10.21 2.61
CA ILE A 106 -8.45 11.23 2.37
C ILE A 106 -9.07 12.34 1.53
N ALA A 107 -9.00 13.57 2.02
CA ALA A 107 -9.42 14.74 1.27
C ALA A 107 -8.55 14.89 0.01
N ASP A 108 -9.17 15.17 -1.14
CA ASP A 108 -8.43 15.52 -2.35
C ASP A 108 -7.73 16.86 -2.10
N VAL A 109 -6.41 16.78 -1.86
CA VAL A 109 -5.53 17.95 -1.77
C VAL A 109 -5.24 18.39 -3.20
N VAL A 110 -5.87 19.49 -3.63
CA VAL A 110 -5.49 20.16 -4.88
C VAL A 110 -4.28 21.01 -4.55
N VAL A 111 -3.11 20.55 -4.98
CA VAL A 111 -1.89 21.36 -4.94
C VAL A 111 -1.93 22.28 -6.15
N ALA A 112 -2.24 23.55 -5.94
CA ALA A 112 -1.94 24.57 -6.92
C ALA A 112 -0.42 24.80 -6.86
N GLN A 113 0.33 24.17 -7.76
CA GLN A 113 1.73 24.57 -7.97
C GLN A 113 1.68 25.92 -8.70
N GLU A 114 1.84 27.02 -7.96
CA GLU A 114 2.26 28.27 -8.61
C GLU A 114 3.72 28.05 -9.01
N ARG A 115 3.89 27.61 -10.25
CA ARG A 115 5.22 27.58 -10.85
C ARG A 115 5.64 29.05 -11.01
N ASP A 116 6.60 29.50 -10.21
CA ASP A 116 7.23 30.80 -10.42
C ASP A 116 8.19 30.69 -11.62
N ASP A 117 7.62 30.68 -12.82
CA ASP A 117 8.37 30.68 -14.07
C ASP A 117 9.13 32.01 -14.29
N GLY A 118 8.88 33.05 -13.47
CA GLY A 118 9.27 34.43 -13.80
C GLY A 118 8.52 34.99 -15.01
N VAL A 119 7.38 34.38 -15.34
CA VAL A 119 6.62 34.69 -16.55
C VAL A 119 5.19 35.09 -16.16
N PRO A 120 4.69 36.24 -16.65
CA PRO A 120 3.52 36.92 -16.08
C PRO A 120 2.14 36.37 -16.54
N TRP A 121 2.03 35.13 -17.01
CA TRP A 121 0.77 34.55 -17.49
C TRP A 121 0.27 33.39 -16.64
#